data_AF-A0A3B9G5L3-F1
#
_entry.id   AF-A0A3B9G5L3-F1
#
_cell.length_a   1.000
_cell.length_b   1.000
_cell.length_c   1.000
_cell.angle_alpha   90.00
_cell.angle_beta   90.00
_cell.angle_gamma   90.00
#
_symmetry.space_group_name_H-M   'P 1'
#
loop_
_entity.id
_entity.type
_entity.pdbx_description
1 polymer ?
#
loop_
_entity_poly.entity_id
_entity_poly.type
_entity_poly.pdbx_seq_one_letter_code
_entity_poly.pdbx_strand_id
1 'polypeptide(L)'
;MSISELLATTSETPLEDSFSAQVQKCTEKETKGGKPYLEWDLADATGVITLKIWNNHPQFHSAAETVPETLIQLSGQWTQNKYGVDGKGWKFRVLTDEEQKEFLAGDTTTREKQNSDWAVVVAFLSQIDDPRLKALCDEFVRQFEDRFRRTAAARKNHHARRGGLVEHVAQMMRSANAICGVYPDLN
;
A
#
# COMPACT_ATOMS: atom_id res chain seq x y z
N MET A 1 3.11 -14.31 2.26
CA MET A 1 2.03 -14.14 1.25
C MET A 1 1.33 -12.80 1.40
N SER A 2 0.53 -12.40 0.41
CA SER A 2 -0.42 -11.29 0.48
C SER A 2 -1.71 -11.69 1.21
N ILE A 3 -2.52 -10.71 1.62
CA ILE A 3 -3.83 -10.93 2.24
C ILE A 3 -4.78 -11.66 1.29
N SER A 4 -4.79 -11.32 0.00
CA SER A 4 -5.64 -12.03 -0.98
C SER A 4 -5.23 -13.49 -1.14
N GLU A 5 -3.92 -13.78 -1.14
CA GLU A 5 -3.42 -15.16 -1.17
C GLU A 5 -3.75 -15.92 0.12
N LEU A 6 -3.65 -15.25 1.28
CA LEU A 6 -4.07 -15.81 2.57
C LEU A 6 -5.54 -16.22 2.50
N LEU A 7 -6.44 -15.30 2.10
CA LEU A 7 -7.87 -15.57 1.97
C LEU A 7 -8.19 -16.66 0.95
N ALA A 8 -7.40 -16.80 -0.11
CA ALA A 8 -7.60 -17.83 -1.13
C ALA A 8 -7.12 -19.22 -0.68
N THR A 9 -6.17 -19.30 0.26
CA THR A 9 -5.52 -20.55 0.68
C THR A 9 -5.97 -21.05 2.05
N THR A 10 -6.37 -20.15 2.95
CA THR A 10 -6.86 -20.53 4.27
C THR A 10 -8.26 -21.13 4.20
N SER A 11 -8.49 -22.16 5.00
CA SER A 11 -9.78 -22.82 5.17
C SER A 11 -10.00 -23.14 6.65
N GLU A 12 -10.90 -24.06 6.99
CA GLU A 12 -11.02 -24.56 8.36
C GLU A 12 -9.76 -25.34 8.82
N THR A 13 -8.93 -25.80 7.87
CA THR A 13 -7.63 -26.41 8.16
C THR A 13 -6.58 -25.33 8.42
N PRO A 14 -5.79 -25.42 9.51
CA PRO A 14 -4.73 -24.47 9.80
C PRO A 14 -3.64 -24.45 8.72
N LEU A 15 -3.31 -23.25 8.24
CA LEU A 15 -2.18 -22.96 7.35
C LEU A 15 -1.11 -22.20 8.13
N GLU A 16 0.11 -22.73 8.19
CA GLU A 16 1.23 -22.03 8.79
C GLU A 16 1.91 -21.13 7.74
N ASP A 17 1.78 -19.82 7.91
CA ASP A 17 2.35 -18.84 6.98
C ASP A 17 2.58 -17.49 7.69
N SER A 18 3.18 -16.56 6.96
CA SER A 18 3.39 -15.18 7.34
C SER A 18 2.95 -14.20 6.26
N PHE A 19 2.42 -13.06 6.69
CA PHE A 19 2.07 -11.97 5.81
C PHE A 19 2.39 -10.62 6.47
N SER A 20 2.65 -9.62 5.64
CA SER A 20 2.86 -8.26 6.08
C SER A 20 1.60 -7.44 5.86
N ALA A 21 1.30 -6.53 6.78
CA ALA A 21 0.14 -5.66 6.69
C ALA A 21 0.37 -4.34 7.41
N GLN A 22 -0.39 -3.32 7.03
CA GLN A 22 -0.58 -2.10 7.79
C GLN A 22 -1.76 -2.26 8.74
N VAL A 23 -1.58 -1.86 10.00
CA VAL A 23 -2.69 -1.70 10.95
C VAL A 23 -3.45 -0.44 10.59
N GLN A 24 -4.62 -0.54 9.97
CA GLN A 24 -5.45 0.63 9.62
C GLN A 24 -6.28 1.14 10.79
N LYS A 25 -6.73 0.23 11.66
CA LYS A 25 -7.61 0.55 12.78
C LYS A 25 -7.39 -0.39 13.94
N CYS A 26 -7.33 0.16 15.14
CA CYS A 26 -7.37 -0.59 16.40
C CYS A 26 -8.65 -0.21 17.15
N THR A 27 -9.49 -1.18 17.48
CA THR A 27 -10.69 -0.96 18.29
C THR A 27 -10.70 -1.90 19.47
N GLU A 28 -10.79 -1.37 20.69
CA GLU A 28 -11.06 -2.18 21.89
C GLU A 28 -12.58 -2.35 22.07
N LYS A 29 -12.99 -3.58 22.34
CA LYS A 29 -14.39 -3.96 22.54
C LYS A 29 -14.50 -4.92 23.71
N GLU A 30 -15.70 -5.08 24.25
CA GLU A 30 -15.98 -6.06 25.29
C GLU A 30 -16.88 -7.19 24.78
N THR A 31 -16.63 -8.40 25.26
CA THR A 31 -17.54 -9.53 25.10
C THR A 31 -18.80 -9.31 25.95
N LYS A 32 -19.85 -10.10 25.71
CA LYS A 32 -21.07 -10.08 26.57
C LYS A 32 -20.77 -10.33 28.06
N GLY A 33 -19.64 -10.97 28.37
CA GLY A 33 -19.18 -11.22 29.74
C GLY A 33 -18.21 -10.17 30.28
N GLY A 34 -18.06 -9.02 29.64
CA GLY A 34 -17.20 -7.92 30.08
C GLY A 34 -15.69 -8.14 29.88
N LYS A 35 -15.27 -9.24 29.25
CA LYS A 35 -13.86 -9.45 28.91
C LYS A 35 -13.48 -8.61 27.68
N PRO A 36 -12.40 -7.81 27.73
CA PRO A 36 -11.96 -7.02 26.58
C PRO A 36 -11.39 -7.92 25.47
N TYR A 37 -11.47 -7.45 24.24
CA TYR A 37 -10.78 -7.97 23.06
C TYR A 37 -10.48 -6.81 22.11
N LEU A 38 -9.43 -6.95 21.30
CA LEU A 38 -9.11 -5.98 20.26
C LEU A 38 -9.63 -6.46 18.91
N GLU A 39 -9.95 -5.53 18.05
CA GLU A 39 -10.26 -5.74 16.65
C GLU A 39 -9.31 -4.87 15.82
N TRP A 40 -8.48 -5.53 15.01
CA TRP A 40 -7.56 -4.90 14.09
C TRP A 40 -8.05 -5.02 12.65
N ASP A 41 -8.14 -3.90 11.95
CA ASP A 41 -8.26 -3.91 10.50
C ASP A 41 -6.85 -3.86 9.91
N LEU A 42 -6.46 -4.93 9.22
CA LEU A 42 -5.14 -5.12 8.62
C LEU A 42 -5.26 -5.04 7.11
N ALA A 43 -4.41 -4.26 6.46
CA ALA A 43 -4.47 -4.06 5.02
C ALA A 43 -3.11 -4.21 4.35
N ASP A 44 -3.13 -4.71 3.12
CA ASP A 44 -2.02 -4.66 2.18
C ASP A 44 -2.50 -4.12 0.82
N ALA A 45 -1.66 -4.21 -0.21
CA ALA A 45 -2.01 -3.75 -1.55
C ALA A 45 -3.15 -4.56 -2.21
N THR A 46 -3.47 -5.74 -1.69
CA THR A 46 -4.38 -6.71 -2.29
C THR A 46 -5.73 -6.79 -1.56
N GLY A 47 -5.79 -6.44 -0.28
CA GLY A 47 -7.04 -6.53 0.48
C GLY A 47 -6.95 -6.05 1.91
N VAL A 48 -8.06 -6.26 2.63
CA VAL A 48 -8.22 -5.94 4.05
C VAL A 48 -8.81 -7.15 4.76
N ILE A 49 -8.30 -7.46 5.96
CA ILE A 49 -8.88 -8.46 6.87
C ILE A 49 -9.08 -7.83 8.24
N THR A 50 -10.04 -8.37 8.98
CA THR A 50 -10.25 -8.02 10.39
C THR A 50 -9.79 -9.17 11.27
N LEU A 51 -8.84 -8.91 12.17
CA LEU A 51 -8.32 -9.88 13.13
C LEU A 51 -8.81 -9.55 14.54
N LYS A 52 -9.40 -10.53 15.22
CA LYS A 52 -9.80 -10.41 16.63
C LYS A 52 -8.70 -10.92 17.54
N ILE A 53 -8.34 -10.14 18.54
CA ILE A 53 -7.27 -10.45 19.49
C ILE A 53 -7.89 -10.54 20.88
N TRP A 54 -8.05 -11.76 21.36
CA TRP A 54 -8.64 -12.04 22.67
C TRP A 54 -7.67 -11.67 23.81
N ASN A 55 -8.18 -11.22 24.95
CA ASN A 55 -7.35 -10.80 26.10
C ASN A 55 -6.42 -11.87 26.67
N ASN A 56 -6.67 -13.15 26.39
CA ASN A 56 -5.81 -14.27 26.78
C ASN A 56 -4.72 -14.60 25.75
N HIS A 57 -4.69 -13.90 24.61
CA HIS A 57 -3.65 -14.10 23.61
C HIS A 57 -2.32 -13.51 24.10
N PRO A 58 -1.18 -14.20 23.95
CA PRO A 58 0.12 -13.70 24.43
C PRO A 58 0.53 -12.33 23.86
N GLN A 59 0.05 -12.01 22.65
CA GLN A 59 0.34 -10.73 21.98
C GLN A 59 -0.63 -9.60 22.38
N PHE A 60 -1.61 -9.82 23.25
CA PHE A 60 -2.70 -8.86 23.50
C PHE A 60 -2.19 -7.48 23.98
N HIS A 61 -1.26 -7.44 24.93
CA HIS A 61 -0.74 -6.18 25.47
C HIS A 61 0.05 -5.40 24.42
N SER A 62 0.98 -6.07 23.72
CA SER A 62 1.72 -5.45 22.61
C SER A 62 0.79 -4.98 21.50
N ALA A 63 -0.29 -5.71 21.24
CA ALA A 63 -1.30 -5.30 20.28
C ALA A 63 -2.11 -4.07 20.75
N ALA A 64 -2.41 -3.96 22.05
CA ALA A 64 -3.08 -2.78 22.60
C ALA A 64 -2.21 -1.52 22.50
N GLU A 65 -0.89 -1.66 22.58
CA GLU A 65 0.08 -0.56 22.44
C GLU A 65 0.38 -0.18 20.97
N THR A 66 -0.06 -0.98 20.00
CA THR A 66 0.18 -0.71 18.59
C THR A 66 -0.77 0.37 18.08
N VAL A 67 -0.20 1.38 17.41
CA VAL A 67 -0.97 2.48 16.83
C VAL A 67 -1.33 2.22 15.36
N PRO A 68 -2.42 2.84 14.85
CA PRO A 68 -2.70 2.85 13.43
C PRO A 68 -1.50 3.33 12.59
N GLU A 69 -1.47 2.92 11.34
CA GLU A 69 -0.40 3.12 10.35
C GLU A 69 0.87 2.28 10.57
N THR A 70 0.99 1.56 11.69
CA THR A 70 2.12 0.64 11.94
C THR A 70 2.16 -0.48 10.91
N LEU A 71 3.32 -0.69 10.30
CA LEU A 71 3.59 -1.80 9.38
C LEU A 71 4.16 -2.98 10.15
N ILE A 72 3.48 -4.13 10.07
CA ILE A 72 3.82 -5.32 10.84
C ILE A 72 3.95 -6.55 9.94
N GLN A 73 4.75 -7.52 10.37
CA GLN A 73 4.70 -8.90 9.87
C GLN A 73 4.02 -9.76 10.92
N LEU A 74 3.01 -10.53 10.51
CA LEU A 74 2.38 -11.56 11.33
C LEU A 74 2.81 -12.93 10.83
N SER A 75 3.07 -13.85 11.76
CA SER A 75 3.42 -15.24 11.47
C SER A 75 2.69 -16.16 12.43
N GLY A 76 2.05 -17.21 11.92
CA GLY A 76 1.37 -18.19 12.75
C GLY A 76 0.48 -19.13 11.95
N GLN A 77 -0.45 -19.78 12.63
CA GLN A 77 -1.41 -20.70 12.02
C GLN A 77 -2.72 -19.97 11.74
N TRP A 78 -3.07 -19.84 10.46
CA TRP A 78 -4.24 -19.12 10.00
C TRP A 78 -5.33 -20.09 9.58
N THR A 79 -6.56 -19.74 9.94
CA THR A 79 -7.78 -20.45 9.55
C THR A 79 -8.81 -19.42 9.12
N GLN A 80 -9.77 -19.85 8.31
CA GLN A 80 -10.87 -19.01 7.88
C GLN A 80 -12.19 -19.77 8.02
N ASN A 81 -13.21 -19.07 8.51
CA ASN A 81 -14.58 -19.55 8.54
C ASN A 81 -15.54 -18.44 8.07
N LYS A 82 -16.86 -18.68 8.20
CA LYS A 82 -17.90 -17.71 7.81
C LYS A 82 -17.83 -16.33 8.49
N TYR A 83 -17.04 -16.19 9.56
CA TYR A 83 -16.84 -14.93 10.30
C TYR A 83 -15.53 -14.22 9.93
N GLY A 84 -14.73 -14.77 9.01
CA GLY A 84 -13.46 -14.21 8.57
C GLY A 84 -12.25 -15.06 8.97
N VAL A 85 -11.07 -14.46 8.84
CA VAL A 85 -9.78 -15.05 9.21
C VAL A 85 -9.61 -15.01 10.73
N ASP A 86 -9.10 -16.09 11.29
CA ASP A 86 -8.65 -16.20 12.68
C ASP A 86 -7.29 -16.90 12.72
N GLY A 87 -6.55 -16.69 13.80
CA GLY A 87 -5.20 -17.22 13.96
C GLY A 87 -4.98 -17.90 15.31
N LYS A 88 -4.15 -18.94 15.33
CA LYS A 88 -3.64 -19.56 16.55
C LYS A 88 -2.13 -19.45 16.64
N GLY A 89 -1.64 -19.19 17.86
CA GLY A 89 -0.21 -19.17 18.17
C GLY A 89 0.61 -18.14 17.40
N TRP A 90 -0.06 -17.15 16.79
CA TRP A 90 0.62 -16.18 15.95
C TRP A 90 1.38 -15.15 16.79
N LYS A 91 2.42 -14.60 16.18
CA LYS A 91 3.21 -13.49 16.72
C LYS A 91 3.27 -12.39 15.68
N PHE A 92 3.50 -11.17 16.12
CA PHE A 92 3.75 -10.06 15.21
C PHE A 92 5.00 -9.30 15.63
N ARG A 93 5.58 -8.59 14.66
CA ARG A 93 6.65 -7.63 14.88
C ARG A 93 6.48 -6.44 13.93
N VAL A 94 7.03 -5.30 14.31
CA VAL A 94 7.16 -4.15 13.40
C VAL A 94 8.14 -4.51 12.29
N LEU A 95 7.82 -4.10 11.06
CA LEU A 95 8.73 -4.22 9.92
C LEU A 95 9.94 -3.29 10.10
N THR A 96 11.11 -3.77 9.71
CA THR A 96 12.31 -2.93 9.60
C THR A 96 12.13 -1.86 8.51
N ASP A 97 12.92 -0.79 8.54
CA ASP A 97 12.84 0.28 7.54
C ASP A 97 12.95 -0.24 6.09
N GLU A 98 13.76 -1.27 5.87
CA GLU A 98 13.93 -1.88 4.54
C GLU A 98 12.69 -2.68 4.13
N GLU A 99 12.13 -3.47 5.05
CA GLU A 99 10.89 -4.21 4.79
C GLU A 99 9.69 -3.29 4.59
N GLN A 100 9.65 -2.15 5.30
CA GLN A 100 8.62 -1.13 5.09
C GLN A 100 8.70 -0.52 3.70
N LYS A 101 9.91 -0.21 3.21
CA LYS A 101 10.10 0.30 1.85
C LYS A 101 9.64 -0.71 0.81
N GLU A 102 10.01 -1.97 0.97
CA GLU A 102 9.64 -3.04 0.05
C GLU A 102 8.12 -3.30 0.08
N PHE A 103 7.51 -3.40 1.26
CA PHE A 103 6.06 -3.56 1.41
C PHE A 103 5.28 -2.43 0.72
N LEU A 104 5.74 -1.19 0.90
CA LEU A 104 5.09 -0.03 0.30
C LEU A 104 5.37 0.09 -1.21
N ALA A 105 6.46 -0.47 -1.73
CA ALA A 105 6.83 -0.36 -3.14
C ALA A 105 5.84 -1.06 -4.09
N GLY A 106 5.04 -2.01 -3.60
CA GLY A 106 4.10 -2.79 -4.40
C GLY A 106 4.78 -3.93 -5.16
N ASP A 107 3.98 -4.66 -5.94
CA ASP A 107 4.48 -5.80 -6.72
C ASP A 107 5.47 -5.37 -7.83
N THR A 108 6.26 -6.33 -8.31
CA THR A 108 7.29 -6.10 -9.33
C THR A 108 6.73 -5.46 -10.61
N THR A 109 5.57 -5.93 -11.09
CA THR A 109 4.95 -5.41 -12.31
C THR A 109 4.52 -3.95 -12.14
N THR A 110 3.93 -3.61 -11.00
CA THR A 110 3.56 -2.24 -10.64
C THR A 110 4.80 -1.36 -10.56
N ARG A 111 5.88 -1.83 -9.91
CA ARG A 111 7.15 -1.08 -9.80
C ARG A 111 7.78 -0.80 -11.15
N GLU A 112 7.85 -1.81 -12.03
CA GLU A 112 8.38 -1.68 -13.38
C GLU A 112 7.58 -0.66 -14.20
N LYS A 113 6.25 -0.73 -14.13
CA LYS A 113 5.36 0.25 -14.78
C LYS A 113 5.63 1.66 -14.27
N GLN A 114 5.70 1.86 -12.96
CA GLN A 114 5.94 3.18 -12.36
C GLN A 114 7.30 3.76 -12.72
N ASN A 115 8.34 2.92 -12.82
CA ASN A 115 9.66 3.34 -13.28
C ASN A 115 9.64 3.74 -14.76
N SER A 116 8.93 2.98 -15.61
CA SER A 116 8.72 3.33 -17.01
C SER A 116 7.92 4.63 -17.17
N ASP A 117 6.84 4.80 -16.41
CA ASP A 117 6.03 6.02 -16.38
C ASP A 117 6.86 7.24 -15.93
N TRP A 118 7.73 7.08 -14.93
CA TRP A 118 8.65 8.14 -14.52
C TRP A 118 9.65 8.51 -15.62
N ALA A 119 10.24 7.53 -16.30
CA ALA A 119 11.14 7.78 -17.41
C ALA A 119 10.45 8.57 -18.54
N VAL A 120 9.17 8.28 -18.82
CA VAL A 120 8.36 9.05 -19.76
C VAL A 120 8.13 10.49 -19.30
N VAL A 121 7.83 10.72 -18.02
CA VAL A 121 7.71 12.08 -17.47
C VAL A 121 9.01 12.86 -17.67
N VAL A 122 10.16 12.30 -17.27
CA VAL A 122 11.46 12.95 -17.43
C VAL A 122 11.78 13.23 -18.91
N ALA A 123 11.42 12.31 -19.81
CA ALA A 123 11.60 12.51 -21.25
C ALA A 123 10.74 13.66 -21.81
N PHE A 124 9.48 13.81 -21.36
CA PHE A 124 8.67 14.96 -21.78
C PHE A 124 9.21 16.28 -21.19
N LEU A 125 9.66 16.27 -19.93
CA LEU A 125 10.27 17.46 -19.34
C LEU A 125 11.54 17.89 -20.06
N SER A 126 12.31 16.95 -20.65
CA SER A 126 13.53 17.27 -21.42
C SER A 126 13.25 17.93 -22.76
N GLN A 127 12.03 17.83 -23.28
CA GLN A 127 11.59 18.41 -24.55
C GLN A 127 11.02 19.83 -24.42
N ILE A 128 10.97 20.39 -23.20
CA ILE A 128 10.48 21.75 -22.99
C ILE A 128 11.54 22.75 -23.52
N ASP A 129 11.19 23.46 -24.59
CA ASP A 129 12.10 24.41 -25.26
C ASP A 129 12.27 25.73 -24.49
N ASP A 130 11.23 26.21 -23.79
CA ASP A 130 11.35 27.46 -23.02
C ASP A 130 12.27 27.24 -21.81
N PRO A 131 13.43 27.93 -21.75
CA PRO A 131 14.43 27.67 -20.72
C PRO A 131 13.94 28.01 -19.30
N ARG A 132 12.96 28.91 -19.16
CA ARG A 132 12.39 29.31 -17.86
C ARG A 132 11.45 28.22 -17.34
N LEU A 133 10.61 27.66 -18.22
CA LEU A 133 9.75 26.53 -17.88
C LEU A 133 10.58 25.29 -17.59
N LYS A 134 11.62 25.03 -18.40
CA LYS A 134 12.56 23.93 -18.17
C LYS A 134 13.22 24.03 -16.80
N ALA A 135 13.74 25.20 -16.44
CA ALA A 135 14.35 25.43 -15.12
C ALA A 135 13.36 25.21 -13.97
N LEU A 136 12.10 25.63 -14.12
CA LEU A 136 11.06 25.40 -13.12
C LEU A 136 10.75 23.90 -12.97
N CYS A 137 10.64 23.16 -14.06
CA CYS A 137 10.41 21.72 -14.06
C CYS A 137 11.59 20.96 -13.43
N ASP A 138 12.83 21.34 -13.75
CA ASP A 138 14.02 20.73 -13.17
C ASP A 138 14.09 20.95 -11.66
N GLU A 139 13.76 22.17 -11.21
CA GLU A 139 13.71 22.48 -9.79
C GLU A 139 12.59 21.71 -9.07
N PHE A 140 11.43 21.52 -9.73
CA PHE A 140 10.37 20.66 -9.21
C PHE A 140 10.85 19.22 -9.05
N VAL A 141 11.49 18.63 -10.07
CA VAL A 141 12.02 17.26 -10.01
C VAL A 141 13.04 17.14 -8.88
N ARG A 142 13.99 18.09 -8.79
CA ARG A 142 15.03 18.12 -7.75
C ARG A 142 14.45 18.12 -6.33
N GLN A 143 13.37 18.88 -6.10
CA GLN A 143 12.75 18.98 -4.78
C GLN A 143 11.79 17.83 -4.47
N PHE A 144 11.07 17.33 -5.48
CA PHE A 144 9.88 16.53 -5.25
C PHE A 144 9.90 15.13 -5.86
N GLU A 145 10.92 14.71 -6.61
CA GLU A 145 10.95 13.40 -7.29
C GLU A 145 10.48 12.25 -6.38
N ASP A 146 11.15 12.05 -5.24
CA ASP A 146 10.86 10.93 -4.34
C ASP A 146 9.44 11.02 -3.76
N ARG A 147 8.95 12.22 -3.43
CA ARG A 147 7.58 12.40 -2.95
C ARG A 147 6.57 12.18 -4.07
N PHE A 148 6.83 12.70 -5.25
CA PHE A 148 5.98 12.59 -6.42
C PHE A 148 5.79 11.13 -6.84
N ARG A 149 6.89 10.38 -6.95
CA ARG A 149 6.91 8.95 -7.31
C ARG A 149 6.24 8.04 -6.29
N ARG A 150 6.04 8.50 -5.06
CA ARG A 150 5.40 7.71 -3.99
C ARG A 150 3.96 8.16 -3.69
N THR A 151 3.53 9.29 -4.22
CA THR A 151 2.19 9.84 -3.94
C THR A 151 1.11 9.07 -4.70
N ALA A 152 -0.05 8.86 -4.07
CA ALA A 152 -1.23 8.33 -4.73
C ALA A 152 -1.92 9.41 -5.58
N ALA A 153 -2.49 9.04 -6.74
CA ALA A 153 -3.19 10.01 -7.58
C ALA A 153 -4.57 10.39 -7.00
N ALA A 154 -5.17 9.50 -6.23
CA ALA A 154 -6.51 9.67 -5.68
C ALA A 154 -6.65 9.07 -4.29
N ARG A 155 -7.71 9.44 -3.57
CA ARG A 155 -8.07 8.83 -2.29
C ARG A 155 -8.95 7.58 -2.43
N LYS A 156 -9.80 7.52 -3.45
CA LYS A 156 -10.79 6.42 -3.65
C LYS A 156 -10.99 5.99 -5.12
N ASN A 157 -10.37 6.69 -6.07
CA ASN A 157 -10.55 6.43 -7.51
C ASN A 157 -9.40 5.58 -8.09
N HIS A 158 -9.34 5.44 -9.42
CA HIS A 158 -8.22 4.82 -10.12
C HIS A 158 -6.87 5.43 -9.64
N HIS A 159 -5.87 4.56 -9.46
CA HIS A 159 -4.55 4.89 -8.91
C HIS A 159 -4.55 5.44 -7.46
N ALA A 160 -5.52 5.06 -6.61
CA ALA A 160 -5.51 5.32 -5.16
C ALA A 160 -4.53 4.42 -4.39
N ARG A 161 -3.26 4.39 -4.84
CA ARG A 161 -2.17 3.61 -4.25
C ARG A 161 -0.83 4.34 -4.40
N ARG A 162 0.18 3.96 -3.62
CA ARG A 162 1.53 4.54 -3.71
C ARG A 162 2.04 4.49 -5.16
N GLY A 163 2.60 5.61 -5.62
CA GLY A 163 3.07 5.80 -6.99
C GLY A 163 1.97 5.90 -8.04
N GLY A 164 0.70 5.97 -7.62
CA GLY A 164 -0.40 6.21 -8.54
C GLY A 164 -0.30 7.56 -9.26
N LEU A 165 0.28 8.58 -8.61
CA LEU A 165 0.42 9.92 -9.21
C LEU A 165 1.33 9.91 -10.45
N VAL A 166 2.45 9.19 -10.39
CA VAL A 166 3.37 9.13 -11.55
C VAL A 166 2.72 8.43 -12.73
N GLU A 167 1.95 7.37 -12.49
CA GLU A 167 1.21 6.67 -13.54
C GLU A 167 0.18 7.58 -14.21
N HIS A 168 -0.59 8.31 -13.40
CA HIS A 168 -1.61 9.22 -13.88
C HIS A 168 -1.01 10.36 -14.70
N VAL A 169 0.04 11.02 -14.19
CA VAL A 169 0.67 12.15 -14.89
C VAL A 169 1.36 11.69 -16.18
N ALA A 170 2.06 10.56 -16.16
CA ALA A 170 2.65 9.99 -17.38
C ALA A 170 1.58 9.72 -18.45
N GLN A 171 0.44 9.15 -18.04
CA GLN A 171 -0.69 8.94 -18.94
C GLN A 171 -1.21 10.27 -19.50
N MET A 172 -1.31 11.32 -18.68
CA MET A 172 -1.81 12.62 -19.12
C MET A 172 -0.86 13.32 -20.09
N MET A 173 0.45 13.23 -19.86
CA MET A 173 1.44 13.75 -20.81
C MET A 173 1.41 13.00 -22.14
N ARG A 174 1.30 11.66 -22.12
CA ARG A 174 1.12 10.87 -23.37
C ARG A 174 -0.14 11.28 -24.12
N SER A 175 -1.25 11.47 -23.42
CA SER A 175 -2.52 11.92 -24.00
C SER A 175 -2.39 13.30 -24.64
N ALA A 176 -1.78 14.27 -23.94
CA ALA A 176 -1.54 15.60 -24.49
C ALA A 176 -0.67 15.55 -25.75
N ASN A 177 0.43 14.81 -25.72
CA ASN A 177 1.32 14.65 -26.87
C ASN A 177 0.61 14.01 -28.08
N ALA A 178 -0.24 13.00 -27.85
CA ALA A 178 -1.03 12.39 -28.93
C ALA A 178 -2.02 13.37 -29.57
N ILE A 179 -2.65 14.24 -28.77
CA ILE A 179 -3.57 15.28 -29.25
C ILE A 179 -2.84 16.29 -30.15
N CYS A 180 -1.59 16.64 -29.83
CA CYS A 180 -0.79 17.58 -30.63
C CYS A 180 -0.47 17.05 -32.03
N GLY A 181 -0.47 15.72 -32.23
CA GLY A 181 -0.36 15.13 -33.57
C GLY A 181 -1.59 15.37 -34.46
N VAL A 182 -2.75 15.67 -33.88
CA VAL A 182 -4.00 16.00 -34.59
C VAL A 182 -4.23 17.50 -34.68
N TYR A 183 -3.80 18.24 -33.66
CA TYR A 183 -3.90 19.71 -33.59
C TYR A 183 -2.50 20.32 -33.48
N PRO A 184 -1.83 20.60 -34.62
CA PRO A 184 -0.44 21.04 -34.64
C PRO A 184 -0.19 22.38 -33.95
N ASP A 185 -1.22 23.19 -33.74
CA ASP A 185 -1.11 24.52 -33.14
C ASP A 185 -1.07 24.50 -31.59
N LEU A 186 -1.19 23.32 -30.95
CA LEU A 186 -1.32 23.19 -29.49
C LEU A 186 -0.01 22.98 -28.72
N ASN A 187 1.15 22.87 -29.39
CA ASN A 187 2.44 22.64 -28.73
C ASN A 187 3.58 23.40 -29.40
#